data_AF-A0A9N9WD46-F1
#
_entry.id   AF-A0A9N9WD46-F1
#
_cell.length_a   1.000
_cell.length_b   1.000
_cell.length_c   1.000
_cell.angle_alpha   90.00
_cell.angle_beta   90.00
_cell.angle_gamma   90.00
#
_symmetry.space_group_name_H-M   'P 1'
#
loop_
_entity.id
_entity.type
_entity.pdbx_description
1 polymer ?
#
loop_
_entity_poly.entity_id
_entity_poly.type
_entity_poly.pdbx_seq_one_letter_code
_entity_poly.pdbx_strand_id
1 'polypeptide(L)'
;MCYEHLRQWVKDLHSARRPLLHSEEVPVPTYRSTREPSCEEITKVSSDSDIEEIASSEPKLFTQKELNDLIRDLGLSKESGGVLASRLKEKKLVGVRYESDVLSYKRAKLATIF
;
A
#
# COMPACT_ATOMS: atom_id res chain seq x y z
N MET A 1 11.25 34.82 12.24
CA MET A 1 11.95 33.74 12.97
C MET A 1 13.39 33.70 12.48
N CYS A 2 14.34 34.24 13.25
CA CYS A 2 15.75 34.32 12.82
C CYS A 2 16.45 32.96 12.99
N TYR A 3 17.33 32.60 12.05
CA TYR A 3 18.04 31.31 11.96
C TYR A 3 18.75 30.89 13.26
N GLU A 4 19.21 31.85 14.06
CA GLU A 4 19.87 31.58 15.34
C GLU A 4 18.96 30.89 16.37
N HIS A 5 17.67 31.21 16.41
CA HIS A 5 16.71 30.53 17.27
C HIS A 5 16.45 29.08 16.83
N LEU A 6 16.61 28.78 15.53
CA LEU A 6 16.42 27.44 14.99
C LEU A 6 17.60 26.52 15.34
N ARG A 7 18.83 27.07 15.36
CA ARG A 7 20.04 26.33 15.77
C ARG A 7 20.01 25.91 17.23
N GLN A 8 19.44 26.74 18.10
CA GLN A 8 19.28 26.39 19.52
C GLN A 8 18.24 25.27 19.69
N TRP A 9 17.14 25.32 18.93
CA TRP A 9 16.04 24.36 19.04
C TRP A 9 16.45 22.94 18.62
N VAL A 10 17.25 22.79 17.56
CA VAL A 10 17.71 21.48 17.07
C VAL A 10 18.58 20.73 18.08
N LYS A 11 19.27 21.45 18.98
CA LYS A 11 20.12 20.83 20.00
C LYS A 11 19.33 20.15 21.13
N ASP A 12 18.09 20.58 21.39
CA ASP A 12 17.29 20.13 22.53
C ASP A 12 16.19 19.11 22.17
N LEU A 13 16.10 18.68 20.91
CA LEU A 13 15.16 17.61 20.53
C LEU A 13 15.74 16.24 20.89
N HIS A 14 15.10 15.52 21.80
CA HIS A 14 15.41 14.10 22.08
C HIS A 14 15.36 13.23 20.80
N SER A 15 14.54 13.60 19.82
CA SER A 15 14.45 12.94 18.50
C SER A 15 15.61 13.25 17.57
N ALA A 16 16.38 14.31 17.84
CA ALA A 16 17.57 14.70 17.08
C ALA A 16 18.87 14.13 17.69
N ARG A 17 18.75 13.21 18.67
CA ARG A 17 19.92 12.49 19.21
C ARG A 17 20.57 11.67 18.09
N ARG A 18 21.89 11.84 17.96
CA ARG A 18 22.68 11.03 17.03
C ARG A 18 22.65 9.56 17.48
N PRO A 19 22.71 8.61 16.55
CA PRO A 19 22.92 7.21 16.90
C PRO A 19 24.14 7.06 17.81
N LEU A 20 24.03 6.19 18.81
CA LEU A 20 25.17 5.84 19.65
C LEU A 20 26.19 5.08 18.81
N LEU A 21 27.48 5.38 19.02
CA LEU A 21 28.56 4.58 18.43
C LEU A 21 28.55 3.20 19.07
N HIS A 22 28.72 2.16 18.25
CA HIS A 22 28.84 0.80 18.76
C HIS A 22 30.10 0.67 19.63
N SER A 23 29.96 -0.04 20.75
CA SER A 23 31.02 -0.33 21.72
C SER A 23 30.80 -1.73 22.29
N GLU A 24 31.67 -2.17 23.19
CA GLU A 24 31.49 -3.45 23.90
C GLU A 24 30.19 -3.48 24.74
N GLU A 25 29.70 -2.31 25.18
CA GLU A 25 28.41 -2.16 25.88
C GLU A 25 27.21 -2.19 24.92
N VAL A 26 27.40 -1.78 23.65
CA VAL A 26 26.36 -1.76 22.60
C VAL A 26 26.88 -2.48 21.35
N PRO A 27 26.97 -3.82 21.38
CA PRO A 27 27.49 -4.60 20.27
C PRO A 27 26.55 -4.54 19.06
N VAL A 28 27.14 -4.69 17.87
CA VAL A 28 26.37 -4.78 16.63
C VAL A 28 25.48 -6.03 16.68
N PRO A 29 24.16 -5.91 16.47
CA PRO A 29 23.29 -7.07 16.44
C PRO A 29 23.71 -7.99 15.28
N THR A 30 24.05 -9.23 15.62
CA THR A 30 24.44 -10.26 14.65
C THR A 30 23.20 -11.05 14.23
N TYR A 31 22.86 -11.00 12.95
CA TYR A 31 21.81 -11.84 12.40
C TYR A 31 22.32 -13.29 12.32
N ARG A 32 21.69 -14.19 13.07
CA ARG A 32 21.89 -15.64 12.87
C ARG A 32 20.98 -16.08 11.74
N SER A 33 21.55 -16.20 10.53
CA SER A 33 20.88 -16.88 9.42
C SER A 33 20.65 -18.33 9.84
N THR A 34 19.43 -18.63 10.29
CA THR A 34 18.98 -20.01 10.48
C THR A 34 18.04 -20.30 9.33
N ARG A 35 18.45 -21.30 8.54
CA ARG A 35 17.82 -21.82 7.32
C ARG A 35 18.35 -21.22 6.02
N GLU A 36 19.37 -21.89 5.50
CA GLU A 36 19.54 -21.94 4.05
C GLU A 36 18.25 -22.53 3.45
N PRO A 37 17.57 -21.87 2.50
CA PRO A 37 16.51 -22.52 1.76
C PRO A 37 17.18 -23.57 0.86
N SER A 38 17.08 -24.83 1.26
CA SER A 38 17.35 -25.97 0.39
C SER A 38 16.46 -25.83 -0.85
N CYS A 39 17.06 -25.64 -2.02
CA CYS A 39 16.37 -25.60 -3.31
C CYS A 39 15.92 -27.03 -3.66
N GLU A 40 14.91 -27.54 -2.99
CA GLU A 40 14.27 -28.80 -3.33
C GLU A 40 12.95 -28.47 -4.01
N GLU A 41 12.96 -28.70 -5.31
CA GLU A 41 11.83 -28.79 -6.22
C GLU A 41 10.64 -29.51 -5.56
N ILE A 42 9.61 -28.75 -5.15
CA ILE A 42 8.30 -29.33 -4.81
C ILE A 42 7.41 -29.16 -6.04
N THR A 43 7.63 -30.04 -7.02
CA THR A 43 6.60 -30.42 -7.99
C THR A 43 5.53 -31.23 -7.24
N LYS A 44 4.52 -30.52 -6.73
CA LYS A 44 3.24 -31.13 -6.35
C LYS A 44 2.11 -30.38 -7.04
N VAL A 45 1.90 -30.73 -8.30
CA VAL A 45 0.62 -30.58 -8.98
C VAL A 45 -0.39 -31.49 -8.28
N SER A 46 -1.29 -30.90 -7.49
CA SER A 46 -2.47 -31.61 -7.00
C SER A 46 -3.45 -30.61 -6.41
N SER A 47 -4.34 -30.07 -7.24
CA SER A 47 -5.77 -30.38 -7.17
C SER A 47 -6.45 -29.46 -8.18
N ASP A 48 -7.05 -30.09 -9.18
CA ASP A 48 -7.91 -29.49 -10.20
C ASP A 48 -9.23 -29.04 -9.56
N SER A 49 -9.15 -28.03 -8.69
CA SER A 49 -10.34 -27.29 -8.32
C SER A 49 -10.57 -26.27 -9.41
N ASP A 50 -11.56 -26.55 -10.25
CA ASP A 50 -12.25 -25.60 -11.11
C ASP A 50 -12.56 -24.33 -10.29
N ILE A 51 -11.60 -23.40 -10.26
CA ILE A 51 -11.89 -22.02 -9.97
C ILE A 51 -12.51 -21.54 -11.27
N GLU A 52 -13.81 -21.79 -11.42
CA GLU A 52 -14.63 -20.90 -12.23
C GLU A 52 -14.55 -19.53 -11.55
N GLU A 53 -13.48 -18.81 -11.85
CA GLU A 53 -13.48 -17.36 -11.77
C GLU A 53 -14.52 -16.96 -12.80
N ILE A 54 -15.77 -16.87 -12.34
CA ILE A 54 -16.83 -16.18 -13.03
C ILE A 54 -16.24 -14.80 -13.26
N ALA A 55 -15.65 -14.61 -14.44
CA ALA A 55 -15.02 -13.38 -14.85
C ALA A 55 -16.16 -12.38 -14.89
N SER A 56 -16.36 -11.70 -13.75
CA SER A 56 -17.23 -10.56 -13.70
C SER A 56 -16.73 -9.65 -14.80
N SER A 57 -17.58 -9.42 -15.81
CA SER A 57 -17.28 -8.49 -16.89
C SER A 57 -17.04 -7.07 -16.36
N GLU A 58 -17.31 -6.83 -15.08
CA GLU A 58 -17.02 -5.57 -14.42
C GLU A 58 -15.54 -5.48 -14.02
N PRO A 59 -14.85 -4.39 -14.40
CA PRO A 59 -13.46 -4.19 -14.02
C PRO A 59 -13.34 -4.07 -12.50
N LYS A 60 -12.38 -4.80 -11.93
CA LYS A 60 -12.05 -4.69 -10.51
C LYS A 60 -11.63 -3.26 -10.17
N LEU A 61 -12.37 -2.65 -9.25
CA LEU A 61 -12.08 -1.31 -8.73
C LEU A 61 -11.04 -1.39 -7.61
N PHE A 62 -10.08 -0.48 -7.63
CA PHE A 62 -9.12 -0.27 -6.55
C PHE A 62 -9.76 0.59 -5.46
N THR A 63 -9.66 0.16 -4.21
CA THR A 63 -9.92 1.05 -3.07
C THR A 63 -8.75 2.02 -2.87
N GLN A 64 -9.00 3.14 -2.18
CA GLN A 64 -7.94 4.11 -1.87
C GLN A 64 -6.79 3.49 -1.06
N LYS A 65 -7.09 2.52 -0.18
CA LYS A 65 -6.09 1.82 0.61
C LYS A 65 -5.21 0.95 -0.28
N GLU A 66 -5.81 0.12 -1.13
CA GLU A 66 -5.09 -0.75 -2.06
C GLU A 66 -4.22 0.06 -3.03
N LEU A 67 -4.73 1.21 -3.50
CA LEU A 67 -3.95 2.12 -4.34
C LEU A 67 -2.72 2.67 -3.61
N ASN A 68 -2.88 3.07 -2.34
CA ASN A 68 -1.77 3.57 -1.53
C ASN A 68 -0.75 2.48 -1.20
N ASP A 69 -1.23 1.27 -0.90
CA ASP A 69 -0.38 0.11 -0.67
C ASP A 69 0.41 -0.22 -1.94
N LEU A 70 -0.23 -0.22 -3.11
CA LEU A 70 0.44 -0.43 -4.41
C LEU A 70 1.52 0.63 -4.70
N ILE A 71 1.26 1.91 -4.41
CA ILE A 71 2.25 2.98 -4.57
C ILE A 71 3.48 2.73 -3.66
N ARG A 72 3.27 2.25 -2.44
CA ARG A 72 4.34 1.93 -1.49
C ARG A 72 5.12 0.69 -1.91
N ASP A 73 4.43 -0.37 -2.32
CA ASP A 73 5.02 -1.65 -2.71
C ASP A 73 5.87 -1.51 -3.99
N LEU A 74 5.44 -0.65 -4.90
CA LEU A 74 6.20 -0.28 -6.10
C LEU A 74 7.28 0.78 -5.85
N GLY A 75 7.38 1.33 -4.63
CA GLY A 75 8.36 2.37 -4.29
C GLY A 75 8.23 3.66 -5.11
N LEU A 76 7.02 3.99 -5.56
CA LEU A 76 6.79 5.16 -6.41
C LEU A 76 7.01 6.47 -5.64
N SER A 77 7.64 7.45 -6.30
CA SER A 77 7.73 8.82 -5.79
C SER A 77 6.34 9.44 -5.67
N LYS A 78 6.19 10.48 -4.84
CA LYS A 78 4.90 11.18 -4.66
C LYS A 78 4.30 11.66 -5.98
N GLU A 79 5.14 12.10 -6.90
CA GLU A 79 4.75 12.62 -8.21
C GLU A 79 4.26 11.50 -9.12
N SER A 80 5.01 10.40 -9.21
CA SER A 80 4.66 9.24 -10.03
C SER A 80 3.44 8.49 -9.49
N GLY A 81 3.33 8.33 -8.17
CA GLY A 81 2.14 7.80 -7.50
C GLY A 81 0.91 8.69 -7.72
N GLY A 82 1.10 10.02 -7.72
CA GLY A 82 0.04 10.98 -8.07
C GLY A 82 -0.46 10.83 -9.50
N VAL A 83 0.44 10.65 -10.47
CA VAL A 83 0.08 10.37 -11.87
C VAL A 83 -0.69 9.07 -11.98
N LEU A 84 -0.23 8.00 -11.33
CA LEU A 84 -0.92 6.70 -11.30
C LEU A 84 -2.35 6.85 -10.76
N ALA A 85 -2.51 7.52 -9.62
CA ALA A 85 -3.83 7.78 -9.03
C ALA A 85 -4.74 8.59 -9.97
N SER A 86 -4.19 9.62 -10.62
CA SER A 86 -4.93 10.44 -11.60
C SER A 86 -5.41 9.61 -12.79
N ARG A 87 -4.54 8.77 -13.35
CA ARG A 87 -4.87 7.87 -14.47
C ARG A 87 -5.92 6.83 -14.10
N LEU A 88 -5.82 6.25 -12.91
CA LEU A 88 -6.81 5.28 -12.43
C LEU A 88 -8.17 5.93 -12.17
N LYS A 89 -8.17 7.18 -11.69
CA LYS A 89 -9.38 7.99 -11.52
C LYS A 89 -10.03 8.33 -12.86
N GLU A 90 -9.24 8.75 -13.86
CA GLU A 90 -9.72 8.98 -15.23
C GLU A 90 -10.38 7.73 -15.83
N LYS A 91 -9.81 6.55 -15.58
CA LYS A 91 -10.34 5.26 -16.03
C LYS A 91 -11.53 4.74 -15.21
N LYS A 92 -11.99 5.49 -14.20
CA LYS A 92 -13.05 5.08 -13.25
C LYS A 92 -12.76 3.73 -12.57
N LEU A 93 -11.47 3.41 -12.39
CA LEU A 93 -11.00 2.19 -11.74
C LEU A 93 -10.73 2.38 -10.25
N VAL A 94 -10.94 3.57 -9.71
CA VAL A 94 -10.85 3.83 -8.27
C VAL A 94 -12.26 3.87 -7.71
N GLY A 95 -12.59 2.89 -6.87
CA GLY A 95 -13.88 2.78 -6.21
C GLY A 95 -14.03 3.87 -5.16
N VAL A 96 -14.81 4.91 -5.46
CA VAL A 96 -15.34 5.80 -4.43
C VAL A 96 -16.44 5.01 -3.73
N ARG A 97 -16.22 4.66 -2.46
CA ARG A 97 -17.16 3.88 -1.62
C ARG A 97 -18.61 4.39 -1.59
N TYR A 98 -18.89 5.57 -2.15
CA TYR A 98 -20.17 6.26 -2.09
C TYR A 98 -20.95 6.28 -3.41
N GLU A 99 -20.37 5.91 -4.55
CA GLU A 99 -21.09 5.98 -5.84
C GLU A 99 -21.91 4.72 -6.16
N SER A 100 -21.48 3.56 -5.69
CA SER A 100 -22.19 2.28 -5.89
C SER A 100 -23.56 2.27 -5.19
N ASP A 101 -23.66 2.83 -3.98
CA ASP A 101 -24.92 2.89 -3.23
C ASP A 101 -25.91 3.90 -3.84
N VAL A 102 -25.42 5.04 -4.33
CA VAL A 102 -26.25 6.09 -4.92
C VAL A 102 -26.83 5.65 -6.28
N LEU A 103 -26.07 4.91 -7.08
CA LEU A 103 -26.56 4.36 -8.36
C LEU A 103 -27.56 3.21 -8.16
N SER A 104 -27.37 2.38 -7.13
CA SER A 104 -28.36 1.37 -6.72
C SER A 104 -29.69 2.01 -6.33
N TYR A 105 -29.65 3.03 -5.47
CA TYR A 105 -30.85 3.74 -5.01
C TYR A 105 -31.60 4.43 -6.15
N LYS A 106 -30.89 4.96 -7.15
CA LYS A 106 -31.49 5.57 -8.36
C LYS A 106 -32.14 4.53 -9.27
N ARG A 107 -31.51 3.35 -9.46
CA ARG A 107 -32.08 2.25 -10.25
C ARG A 107 -33.33 1.66 -9.60
N ALA A 108 -33.28 1.40 -8.28
CA ALA A 108 -34.41 0.88 -7.52
C ALA A 108 -35.60 1.86 -7.50
N LYS A 109 -35.33 3.16 -7.36
CA LYS A 109 -36.39 4.18 -7.33
C LYS A 109 -37.05 4.40 -8.69
N LEU A 110 -36.32 4.25 -9.80
CA LEU A 110 -36.91 4.29 -11.15
C LEU A 110 -37.73 3.02 -11.46
N ALA A 111 -37.31 1.85 -10.97
CA ALA A 111 -38.03 0.59 -11.13
C ALA A 111 -39.34 0.51 -10.33
N THR A 112 -39.55 1.42 -9.37
CA THR A 112 -40.77 1.50 -8.55
C THR A 112 -41.82 2.46 -9.15
N ILE A 113 -41.47 3.21 -10.19
CA ILE A 113 -42.34 4.25 -10.80
C ILE A 113 -43.10 3.73 -12.04
N PHE A 114 -42.85 2.49 -12.49
CA PHE A 114 -43.66 1.77 -13.48
C PHE A 114 -44.39 0.61 -12.80
#